data_AF-A0A2S9XD92-F1
#
_entry.id   AF-A0A2S9XD92-F1
#
_cell.length_a   1.000
_cell.length_b   1.000
_cell.length_c   1.000
_cell.angle_alpha   90.00
_cell.angle_beta   90.00
_cell.angle_gamma   90.00
#
_symmetry.space_group_name_H-M   'P 1'
#
loop_
_entity.id
_entity.type
_entity.pdbx_description
1 polymer ?
#
loop_
_entity_poly.entity_id
_entity_poly.type
_entity_poly.pdbx_seq_one_letter_code
_entity_poly.pdbx_strand_id
1 'polypeptide(L)' 'MASDTNIVRRKRKRRHKNAGHQRKVEQSRRSTTSYDELFAGCGDPGEPAPKSE' A
#
# COMPACT_ATOMS: atom_id res chain seq x y z
N MET A 1 -21.12 28.81 -17.99
CA MET A 1 -21.25 27.44 -17.44
C MET A 1 -20.21 26.54 -18.08
N ALA A 2 -19.56 25.66 -17.33
CA ALA A 2 -18.69 24.66 -17.94
C ALA A 2 -19.56 23.56 -18.57
N SER A 3 -19.26 23.15 -19.80
CA SER A 3 -19.96 22.03 -20.43
C SER A 3 -19.77 20.73 -19.64
N ASP A 4 -20.72 19.81 -19.76
CA ASP A 4 -20.68 18.51 -19.06
C ASP A 4 -19.39 17.74 -19.34
N THR A 5 -18.92 17.78 -20.59
CA THR A 5 -17.63 17.21 -21.00
C THR A 5 -16.46 17.77 -20.19
N ASN A 6 -16.43 19.08 -19.95
CA ASN A 6 -15.39 19.72 -19.17
C ASN A 6 -15.47 19.36 -17.68
N ILE A 7 -16.68 19.21 -17.14
CA ILE A 7 -16.92 18.75 -15.77
C ILE A 7 -16.40 17.32 -15.59
N VAL A 8 -16.75 16.41 -16.51
CA VAL A 8 -16.31 15.00 -16.47
C VAL A 8 -14.79 14.90 -16.60
N ARG A 9 -14.17 15.66 -17.51
CA ARG A 9 -12.70 15.69 -17.67
C ARG A 9 -12.01 16.11 -16.38
N ARG A 10 -12.50 17.15 -15.70
CA ARG A 10 -11.96 17.59 -14.40
C ARG A 10 -12.11 16.52 -13.32
N LYS A 11 -13.27 15.86 -13.23
CA LYS A 11 -13.51 14.74 -12.29
C LYS A 11 -12.54 13.59 -12.52
N ARG A 12 -12.34 13.17 -13.78
CA ARG A 12 -11.40 12.09 -14.14
C ARG A 12 -9.96 12.43 -13.74
N LYS A 13 -9.48 13.64 -14.05
CA LYS A 13 -8.15 14.11 -13.64
C LYS A 13 -7.96 14.05 -12.12
N ARG A 14 -8.95 14.51 -11.36
CA ARG A 14 -8.91 14.47 -9.89
C ARG A 14 -8.87 13.04 -9.35
N ARG A 15 -9.68 12.13 -9.90
CA ARG A 15 -9.68 10.71 -9.49
C ARG A 15 -8.32 10.05 -9.70
N HIS A 16 -7.67 10.26 -10.85
CA HIS A 16 -6.33 9.70 -11.09
C HIS A 16 -5.28 10.25 -10.11
N LYS A 17 -5.28 11.57 -9.87
CA LYS A 17 -4.37 12.18 -8.90
C LYS A 17 -4.58 11.62 -7.49
N ASN A 18 -5.84 11.52 -7.06
CA ASN A 18 -6.19 11.00 -5.73
C ASN A 18 -5.81 9.51 -5.58
N ALA A 19 -6.03 8.69 -6.61
CA ALA A 19 -5.64 7.28 -6.57
C ALA A 19 -4.12 7.09 -6.45
N GLY A 20 -3.33 7.94 -7.12
CA GLY A 20 -1.86 7.93 -6.97
C GLY A 20 -1.43 8.36 -5.57
N HIS A 21 -2.06 9.39 -5.01
CA HIS A 21 -1.78 9.85 -3.65
C HIS A 21 -2.15 8.79 -2.60
N GLN A 22 -3.34 8.18 -2.71
CA GLN A 22 -3.80 7.13 -1.81
C GLN A 22 -2.83 5.93 -1.80
N ARG A 23 -2.40 5.46 -2.98
CA ARG A 23 -1.40 4.38 -3.08
C ARG A 23 -0.11 4.71 -2.33
N LYS A 24 0.39 5.95 -2.46
CA LYS A 24 1.61 6.39 -1.75
C LYS A 24 1.40 6.45 -0.24
N VAL A 25 0.23 6.90 0.21
CA VAL A 25 -0.13 6.96 1.65
C VAL A 25 -0.24 5.56 2.23
N GLU A 26 -0.82 4.61 1.51
CA GLU A 26 -0.90 3.21 1.93
C GLU A 26 0.49 2.58 2.02
N GLN A 27 1.35 2.82 1.02
CA GLN A 27 2.75 2.36 1.05
C GLN A 27 3.55 2.99 2.19
N SER A 28 3.37 4.29 2.48
CA SER A 28 4.10 4.95 3.56
C SER A 28 3.72 4.45 4.95
N ARG A 29 2.53 3.90 5.13
CA ARG A 29 2.09 3.34 6.42
C ARG A 29 2.81 2.04 6.79
N ARG A 30 3.37 1.32 5.82
CA ARG A 30 4.09 0.05 6.01
C ARG A 30 5.46 0.07 5.35
N SER A 31 6.17 1.21 5.43
CA SER A 31 7.49 1.36 4.80
C SER A 31 8.54 0.39 5.36
N THR A 32 8.32 -0.14 6.56
CA THR A 32 9.11 -1.20 7.17
C THR A 32 8.15 -2.23 7.76
N THR A 33 8.28 -3.48 7.34
CA THR A 33 7.66 -4.61 8.02
C THR A 33 8.15 -4.64 9.47
N SER A 34 7.27 -5.00 10.41
CA SER A 34 7.70 -5.17 11.81
C SER A 34 8.72 -6.31 11.92
N TYR A 35 9.47 -6.34 13.01
CA TYR A 35 10.39 -7.45 13.30
C TYR A 35 9.68 -8.80 13.20
N ASP A 36 8.48 -8.91 13.78
CA ASP A 36 7.67 -10.13 13.75
C ASP A 36 7.24 -10.50 12.33
N GLU A 37 6.86 -9.52 11.49
CA GLU A 37 6.51 -9.75 10.09
C GLU A 37 7.72 -10.17 9.24
N LEU A 38 8.91 -9.65 9.55
CA LEU A 38 10.16 -9.99 8.85
C LEU A 38 10.61 -11.42 9.14
N PHE A 39 10.41 -11.89 10.36
CA PHE A 39 10.97 -13.15 10.86
C PHE A 39 9.91 -14.22 11.17
N ALA A 40 8.65 -14.03 10.78
CA ALA A 40 7.55 -14.99 11.01
C ALA A 40 7.85 -16.43 10.53
N GLY A 41 8.72 -16.60 9.53
CA GLY A 41 9.14 -17.93 9.03
C GLY A 41 10.49 -18.42 9.57
N CYS A 42 11.20 -17.64 10.39
CA CYS A 42 12.55 -17.95 10.85
C CYS A 42 12.59 -18.69 12.20
N GLY A 43 11.45 -18.78 12.91
CA GLY A 43 11.41 -19.28 14.28
C GLY A 43 11.98 -18.26 15.28
N ASP A 44 11.88 -18.56 16.58
CA ASP A 44 12.43 -17.70 17.62
C ASP A 44 13.97 -17.74 17.63
N PRO A 45 14.65 -16.61 17.89
CA PRO A 45 16.11 -16.58 17.94
C PRO A 45 16.66 -17.50 19.02
N GLY A 46 17.27 -18.61 18.60
CA GLY A 46 17.79 -19.67 19.47
C GLY A 46 17.06 -21.00 19.36
N GLU A 47 15.91 -21.04 18.69
CA GLU A 47 15.16 -22.26 18.41
C GLU A 47 15.30 -22.67 16.93
N PRO A 48 15.26 -23.97 16.61
CA PRO A 48 15.30 -24.41 15.23
C PRO A 48 14.07 -23.90 14.47
N ALA A 49 14.31 -23.35 13.26
CA ALA A 49 13.23 -22.86 12.41
C ALA A 49 12.16 -23.95 12.19
N PRO A 50 10.87 -23.60 12.26
CA PRO A 50 9.79 -24.56 12.09
C PRO A 50 9.89 -25.24 10.71
N LYS A 51 9.66 -26.55 10.66
CA LYS A 51 9.62 -27.29 9.38
C LYS A 51 8.54 -26.67 8.49
N SER A 52 8.93 -26.14 7.33
CA SER A 52 8.00 -25.78 6.28
C SER A 52 7.31 -27.04 5.75
N GLU A 53 5.98 -27.07 5.77
CA GLU A 53 5.16 -28.10 5.12
C GLU A 53 5.33 -28.12 3.59
#